data_AF-D9W8F5-F1
#
_entry.id   AF-D9W8F5-F1
#
_cell.length_a   1.000
_cell.length_b   1.000
_cell.length_c   1.000
_cell.angle_alpha   90.00
_cell.angle_beta   90.00
_cell.angle_gamma   90.00
#
_symmetry.space_group_name_H-M   'P 1'
#
loop_
_entity.id
_entity.type
_entity.pdbx_description
1 polymer ?
#
loop_
_entity_poly.entity_id
_entity_poly.type
_entity_poly.pdbx_seq_one_letter_code
_entity_poly.pdbx_strand_id
1 'polypeptide(L)'
;MTRLVDLSVVTRDTPSEATDVTVDLLDHRTGATVLGLSPEDFPDGMAISNETVTLTTHTGTHMDAPLHYGPMSGGRPAKSIDEVPLEWCYGPGIRLDVRHVPPGEGITVAHLRQALDAIPHQLAPGDIVMLWTGADALWGSADYLTKYPGLTGEGTAFLVESGIRAIGIDAWGLDRPMESMIEEYRRTGDNAVLWPAHIYGRTREYLQLEKVANLGALPGATGFTVACFPVAVGGAGAGWTRVVGILDGP
;
A
#
# COMPACT_ATOMS: atom_id res chain seq x y z
N MET A 1 -26.27 3.12 -9.34
CA MET A 1 -25.76 3.71 -8.08
C MET A 1 -24.31 3.28 -7.92
N THR A 2 -23.40 4.22 -7.66
CA THR A 2 -21.98 3.93 -7.44
C THR A 2 -21.81 3.01 -6.24
N ARG A 3 -21.03 1.94 -6.40
CA ARG A 3 -20.65 1.03 -5.31
C ARG A 3 -19.17 1.21 -5.00
N LEU A 4 -18.85 1.33 -3.71
CA LEU A 4 -17.48 1.44 -3.23
C LEU A 4 -17.05 0.09 -2.65
N VAL A 5 -15.85 -0.34 -2.99
CA VAL A 5 -15.17 -1.52 -2.44
C VAL A 5 -13.97 -1.01 -1.66
N ASP A 6 -13.92 -1.29 -0.38
CA ASP A 6 -12.80 -0.94 0.47
C ASP A 6 -11.65 -1.92 0.25
N LEU A 7 -10.51 -1.41 -0.24
CA LEU A 7 -9.32 -2.19 -0.57
C LEU A 7 -8.21 -1.99 0.46
N SER A 8 -8.57 -1.62 1.69
CA SER A 8 -7.62 -1.36 2.76
C SER A 8 -7.77 -2.36 3.91
N VAL A 9 -6.67 -2.65 4.59
CA VAL A 9 -6.71 -3.27 5.91
C VAL A 9 -7.10 -2.24 6.97
N VAL A 10 -7.65 -2.71 8.09
CA VAL A 10 -7.87 -1.84 9.24
C VAL A 10 -6.57 -1.67 10.00
N THR A 11 -6.08 -0.43 10.09
CA THR A 11 -4.94 -0.07 10.94
C THR A 11 -5.25 -0.34 12.41
N ARG A 12 -4.52 -1.29 13.00
CA ARG A 12 -4.61 -1.67 14.42
C ARG A 12 -3.33 -2.41 14.80
N ASP A 13 -3.14 -2.65 16.09
CA ASP A 13 -2.02 -3.47 16.56
C ASP A 13 -2.26 -4.94 16.21
N THR A 14 -1.31 -5.55 15.50
CA THR A 14 -1.41 -6.94 15.02
C THR A 14 -0.02 -7.50 14.75
N PRO A 15 0.19 -8.83 14.85
CA PRO A 15 1.42 -9.49 14.44
C PRO A 15 1.85 -9.26 12.98
N SER A 16 0.98 -8.72 12.13
CA SER A 16 1.27 -8.33 10.75
C SER A 16 1.97 -6.97 10.62
N GLU A 17 2.10 -6.21 11.71
CA GLU A 17 2.83 -4.95 11.73
C GLU A 17 4.23 -5.13 12.32
N ALA A 18 5.21 -4.45 11.72
CA ALA A 18 6.60 -4.47 12.19
C ALA A 18 6.86 -3.44 13.30
N THR A 19 5.93 -2.53 13.51
CA THR A 19 5.98 -1.52 14.57
C THR A 19 4.62 -1.44 15.23
N ASP A 20 4.63 -1.41 16.56
CA ASP A 20 3.42 -1.37 17.39
C ASP A 20 2.53 -0.19 16.99
N VAL A 21 1.22 -0.42 17.08
CA VAL A 21 0.21 0.61 16.87
C VAL A 21 -0.48 0.90 18.19
N THR A 22 -0.35 2.11 18.71
CA THR A 22 -1.07 2.51 19.93
C THR A 22 -2.20 3.49 19.61
N VAL A 23 -3.33 3.29 20.27
CA VAL A 23 -4.50 4.18 20.22
C VAL A 23 -4.88 4.54 21.65
N ASP A 24 -4.51 5.74 22.07
CA ASP A 24 -4.86 6.28 23.39
C ASP A 24 -6.21 6.98 23.30
N LEU A 25 -7.23 6.38 23.92
CA LEU A 25 -8.61 6.87 23.88
C LEU A 25 -8.89 7.83 25.04
N LEU A 26 -9.25 9.07 24.71
CA LEU A 26 -10.02 9.95 25.57
C LEU A 26 -11.49 9.58 25.42
N ASP A 27 -12.04 8.89 26.41
CA ASP A 27 -13.43 8.42 26.36
C ASP A 27 -14.45 9.54 26.64
N HIS A 28 -15.72 9.25 26.34
CA HIS A 28 -16.83 10.20 26.54
C HIS A 28 -17.03 10.63 28.00
N ARG A 29 -16.55 9.88 28.99
CA ARG A 29 -16.73 10.18 30.43
C ARG A 29 -15.63 11.10 30.94
N THR A 30 -14.42 10.91 30.44
CA THR A 30 -13.22 11.65 30.85
C THR A 30 -12.98 12.88 29.98
N GLY A 31 -13.59 12.95 28.79
CA GLY A 31 -13.49 14.09 27.86
C GLY A 31 -13.84 15.44 28.49
N ALA A 32 -14.86 15.51 29.34
CA ALA A 32 -15.25 16.75 30.02
C ALA A 32 -14.10 17.31 30.89
N THR A 33 -13.45 16.44 31.66
CA THR A 33 -12.36 16.81 32.58
C THR A 33 -11.14 17.34 31.83
N VAL A 34 -10.80 16.77 30.67
CA VAL A 34 -9.67 17.24 29.84
C VAL A 34 -9.92 18.64 29.27
N LEU A 35 -11.19 19.00 29.07
CA LEU A 35 -11.61 20.33 28.65
C LEU A 35 -11.77 21.32 29.81
N GLY A 36 -11.55 20.89 31.06
CA GLY A 36 -11.78 21.70 32.25
C GLY A 36 -13.26 21.93 32.57
N LEU A 37 -14.14 21.04 32.10
CA LEU A 37 -15.60 21.08 32.29
C LEU A 37 -16.07 19.92 33.17
N SER A 38 -17.32 20.01 33.64
CA SER A 38 -17.99 18.94 34.37
C SER A 38 -18.84 18.07 33.45
N PRO A 39 -19.09 16.78 33.77
CA PRO A 39 -20.01 15.95 33.00
C PRO A 39 -21.40 16.58 32.82
N GLU A 40 -21.89 17.30 33.83
CA GLU A 40 -23.20 17.99 33.83
C GLU A 40 -23.33 19.07 32.75
N ASP A 41 -22.20 19.57 32.23
CA ASP A 41 -22.18 20.53 31.12
C ASP A 41 -22.53 19.89 29.76
N PHE A 42 -22.63 18.56 29.70
CA PHE A 42 -22.90 17.79 28.48
C PHE A 42 -24.21 16.98 28.56
N PRO A 43 -24.91 16.80 27.42
CA PRO A 43 -26.03 15.86 27.33
C PRO A 43 -25.64 14.47 27.84
N ASP A 44 -26.50 13.89 28.68
CA ASP A 44 -26.32 12.56 29.28
C ASP A 44 -25.02 12.37 30.09
N GLY A 45 -24.32 13.46 30.46
CA GLY A 45 -23.05 13.39 31.15
C GLY A 45 -21.87 12.97 30.26
N MET A 46 -21.99 13.09 28.93
CA MET A 46 -21.04 12.54 27.97
C MET A 46 -20.45 13.62 27.06
N ALA A 47 -19.14 13.82 27.16
CA ALA A 47 -18.38 14.68 26.27
C ALA A 47 -18.05 13.97 24.94
N ILE A 48 -17.38 14.70 24.04
CA ILE A 48 -16.80 14.12 22.83
C ILE A 48 -15.59 13.21 23.18
N SER A 49 -15.39 12.14 22.42
CA SER A 49 -14.18 11.35 22.48
C SER A 49 -13.09 11.94 21.58
N ASN A 50 -11.85 11.53 21.83
CA ASN A 50 -10.72 11.82 20.95
C ASN A 50 -9.69 10.70 21.09
N GLU A 51 -8.90 10.45 20.05
CA GLU A 51 -7.88 9.42 20.07
C GLU A 51 -6.52 10.02 19.67
N THR A 52 -5.47 9.66 20.41
CA THR A 52 -4.09 9.88 19.94
C THR A 52 -3.58 8.56 19.38
N VAL A 53 -3.09 8.59 18.15
CA VAL A 53 -2.56 7.40 17.47
C VAL A 53 -1.05 7.53 17.30
N THR A 54 -0.28 6.54 17.77
CA THR A 54 1.16 6.46 17.53
C THR A 54 1.47 5.25 16.67
N LEU A 55 2.03 5.50 15.48
CA LEU A 55 2.39 4.50 14.48
C LEU A 55 3.34 5.11 13.45
N THR A 56 3.90 4.28 12.56
CA THR A 56 4.75 4.75 11.45
C THR A 56 3.93 5.13 10.22
N THR A 57 4.50 5.92 9.31
CA THR A 57 3.87 6.20 8.00
C THR A 57 3.72 4.96 7.10
N HIS A 58 4.35 3.83 7.47
CA HIS A 58 4.32 2.54 6.74
C HIS A 58 3.41 1.48 7.39
N THR A 59 2.60 1.90 8.38
CA THR A 59 1.66 1.03 9.10
C THR A 59 0.31 1.02 8.40
N GLY A 60 -0.34 -0.15 8.31
CA GLY A 60 -1.61 -0.33 7.62
C GLY A 60 -1.49 -0.10 6.11
N THR A 61 -2.62 -0.01 5.41
CA THR A 61 -2.60 0.35 3.98
C THR A 61 -2.04 1.75 3.82
N HIS A 62 -0.94 1.86 3.08
CA HIS A 62 -0.18 3.09 2.95
C HIS A 62 0.41 3.21 1.55
N MET A 63 0.91 4.40 1.26
CA MET A 63 1.56 4.73 0.01
C MET A 63 2.97 5.24 0.28
N ASP A 64 3.94 4.64 -0.39
CA ASP A 64 5.31 5.14 -0.42
C ASP A 64 5.50 6.11 -1.59
N ALA A 65 6.15 7.22 -1.28
CA ALA A 65 6.59 8.23 -2.22
C ALA A 65 8.07 8.04 -2.58
N PRO A 66 8.57 8.66 -3.68
CA PRO A 66 9.96 8.55 -4.11
C PRO A 66 11.01 8.81 -3.01
N LEU A 67 10.72 9.71 -2.06
CA LEU A 67 11.63 10.01 -0.95
C LEU A 67 11.91 8.79 -0.05
N HIS A 68 10.96 7.85 0.08
CA HIS A 68 11.20 6.58 0.79
C HIS A 68 12.30 5.75 0.14
N TYR A 69 12.39 5.80 -1.19
CA TYR A 69 13.37 5.03 -1.96
C TYR A 69 14.76 5.64 -1.84
N GLY A 70 14.87 6.97 -1.77
CA GLY A 70 16.12 7.69 -1.57
C GLY A 70 15.96 9.20 -1.77
N PRO A 71 17.02 10.00 -1.52
CA PRO A 71 16.94 11.47 -1.62
C PRO A 71 16.79 11.98 -3.06
N MET A 72 17.06 11.12 -4.06
CA MET A 72 17.03 11.46 -5.47
C MET A 72 16.23 10.39 -6.23
N SER A 73 15.41 10.84 -7.19
CA SER A 73 14.74 9.99 -8.16
C SER A 73 14.79 10.60 -9.56
N GLY A 74 15.19 9.82 -10.57
CA GLY A 74 15.27 10.29 -11.96
C GLY A 74 16.20 11.49 -12.14
N GLY A 75 17.26 11.58 -11.35
CA GLY A 75 18.24 12.68 -11.39
C GLY A 75 17.76 14.00 -10.76
N ARG A 76 16.64 14.01 -10.03
CA ARG A 76 16.10 15.17 -9.30
C ARG A 76 15.84 14.82 -7.83
N PRO A 77 15.70 15.82 -6.93
CA PRO A 77 15.25 15.57 -5.57
C PRO A 77 13.95 14.76 -5.56
N ALA A 78 13.90 13.74 -4.72
CA ALA A 78 12.75 12.85 -4.61
C ALA A 78 11.60 13.53 -3.86
N LYS A 79 10.38 13.32 -4.33
CA LYS A 79 9.16 13.86 -3.73
C LYS A 79 8.85 13.20 -2.39
N SER A 80 8.53 14.00 -1.38
CA SER A 80 7.82 13.51 -0.20
C SER A 80 6.35 13.22 -0.52
N ILE A 81 5.67 12.52 0.38
CA ILE A 81 4.28 12.09 0.18
C ILE A 81 3.32 13.27 -0.05
N ASP A 82 3.55 14.41 0.59
CA ASP A 82 2.77 15.64 0.44
C ASP A 82 3.02 16.38 -0.90
N GLU A 83 4.02 15.96 -1.67
CA GLU A 83 4.36 16.50 -2.99
C GLU A 83 3.94 15.58 -4.15
N VAL A 84 3.33 14.42 -3.85
CA VAL A 84 2.88 13.46 -4.86
C VAL A 84 1.75 14.06 -5.71
N PRO A 85 1.82 13.99 -7.06
CA PRO A 85 0.73 14.42 -7.93
C PRO A 85 -0.52 13.57 -7.70
N LEU A 86 -1.65 14.19 -7.34
CA LEU A 86 -2.89 13.47 -7.05
C LEU A 86 -3.46 12.77 -8.29
N GLU A 87 -3.07 13.19 -9.49
CA GLU A 87 -3.41 12.52 -10.76
C GLU A 87 -2.81 11.11 -10.86
N TRP A 88 -1.81 10.76 -10.04
CA TRP A 88 -1.29 9.39 -9.94
C TRP A 88 -2.11 8.52 -8.97
N CYS A 89 -2.94 9.14 -8.14
CA CYS A 89 -3.69 8.50 -7.06
C CYS A 89 -5.18 8.28 -7.40
N TYR A 90 -5.58 8.59 -8.64
CA TYR A 90 -6.94 8.40 -9.13
C TYR A 90 -6.93 8.00 -10.61
N GLY A 91 -7.35 6.77 -10.91
CA GLY A 91 -7.27 6.25 -12.27
C GLY A 91 -7.89 4.87 -12.45
N PRO A 92 -7.94 4.34 -13.68
CA PRO A 92 -8.43 2.99 -13.95
C PRO A 92 -7.64 1.95 -13.15
N GLY A 93 -8.34 1.06 -12.46
CA GLY A 93 -7.72 0.00 -11.68
C GLY A 93 -7.56 -1.28 -12.48
N ILE A 94 -6.37 -1.87 -12.44
CA ILE A 94 -6.03 -3.13 -13.10
C ILE A 94 -5.56 -4.14 -12.06
N ARG A 95 -6.34 -5.19 -11.81
CA ARG A 95 -5.97 -6.28 -10.89
C ARG A 95 -5.31 -7.42 -11.67
N LEU A 96 -4.02 -7.64 -11.43
CA LEU A 96 -3.26 -8.75 -12.01
C LEU A 96 -3.22 -9.94 -11.04
N ASP A 97 -3.73 -11.09 -11.47
CA ASP A 97 -3.73 -12.31 -10.66
C ASP A 97 -2.37 -13.02 -10.73
N VAL A 98 -1.62 -12.94 -9.63
CA VAL A 98 -0.29 -13.54 -9.48
C VAL A 98 -0.24 -14.50 -8.29
N ARG A 99 -1.40 -14.96 -7.80
CA ARG A 99 -1.53 -15.88 -6.64
C ARG A 99 -0.83 -17.23 -6.84
N HIS A 100 -0.51 -17.57 -8.08
CA HIS A 100 0.23 -18.77 -8.43
C HIS A 100 1.73 -18.67 -8.14
N VAL A 101 2.27 -17.47 -7.89
CA VAL A 101 3.68 -17.25 -7.56
C VAL A 101 3.92 -17.62 -6.08
N PRO A 102 4.84 -18.54 -5.77
CA PRO A 102 5.04 -19.01 -4.40
C PRO A 102 5.58 -17.92 -3.45
N PRO A 103 5.30 -18.02 -2.13
CA PRO A 103 5.95 -17.19 -1.13
C PRO A 103 7.48 -17.19 -1.19
N GLY A 104 8.10 -16.03 -1.02
CA GLY A 104 9.56 -15.86 -1.10
C GLY A 104 10.13 -15.78 -2.52
N GLU A 105 9.31 -16.00 -3.55
CA GLU A 105 9.70 -15.91 -4.96
C GLU A 105 9.44 -14.53 -5.57
N GLY A 106 10.06 -14.28 -6.72
CA GLY A 106 9.89 -13.05 -7.50
C GLY A 106 8.69 -13.08 -8.47
N ILE A 107 7.87 -12.03 -8.46
CA ILE A 107 6.90 -11.74 -9.52
C ILE A 107 7.68 -11.15 -10.70
N THR A 108 7.93 -11.96 -11.72
CA THR A 108 8.75 -11.61 -12.88
C THR A 108 7.94 -10.94 -13.99
N VAL A 109 8.63 -10.38 -14.99
CA VAL A 109 7.99 -9.87 -16.21
C VAL A 109 7.16 -10.94 -16.92
N ALA A 110 7.57 -12.21 -16.88
CA ALA A 110 6.81 -13.32 -17.46
C ALA A 110 5.47 -13.53 -16.74
N HIS A 111 5.47 -13.49 -15.39
CA HIS A 111 4.23 -13.56 -14.60
C HIS A 111 3.30 -12.38 -14.91
N LEU A 112 3.84 -11.17 -15.02
CA LEU A 112 3.06 -9.98 -15.37
C LEU A 112 2.45 -10.08 -16.78
N ARG A 113 3.22 -10.53 -17.77
CA ARG A 113 2.71 -10.74 -19.14
C ARG A 113 1.61 -11.79 -19.18
N GLN A 114 1.81 -12.92 -18.48
CA GLN A 114 0.79 -13.96 -18.38
C GLN A 114 -0.51 -13.44 -17.76
N ALA A 115 -0.43 -12.62 -16.70
CA ALA A 115 -1.60 -12.02 -16.06
C ALA A 115 -2.29 -10.99 -16.97
N LEU A 116 -1.51 -10.20 -17.74
CA LEU A 116 -2.03 -9.24 -18.72
C LEU A 116 -2.71 -9.92 -19.91
N ASP A 117 -2.14 -11.00 -20.43
CA ASP A 117 -2.71 -11.78 -21.54
C ASP A 117 -4.06 -12.44 -21.18
N ALA A 118 -4.31 -12.63 -19.87
CA ALA A 118 -5.55 -13.20 -19.35
C ALA A 118 -6.70 -12.18 -19.21
N ILE A 119 -6.45 -10.89 -19.46
CA ILE A 119 -7.45 -9.82 -19.29
C ILE A 119 -7.65 -9.03 -20.59
N PRO A 120 -8.86 -8.52 -20.88
CA PRO A 120 -9.13 -7.75 -22.09
C PRO A 120 -8.69 -6.29 -21.94
N HIS A 121 -7.43 -6.05 -21.55
CA HIS A 121 -6.90 -4.71 -21.30
C HIS A 121 -5.42 -4.62 -21.66
N GLN A 122 -5.03 -3.50 -22.29
CA GLN A 122 -3.64 -3.16 -22.53
C GLN A 122 -3.28 -2.02 -21.57
N LEU A 123 -2.16 -2.15 -20.85
CA LEU A 123 -1.68 -1.12 -19.95
C LEU A 123 -1.58 0.24 -20.64
N ALA A 124 -2.09 1.26 -19.97
CA ALA A 124 -2.05 2.65 -20.41
C ALA A 124 -1.50 3.55 -19.29
N PRO A 125 -0.85 4.68 -19.64
CA PRO A 125 -0.46 5.68 -18.64
C PRO A 125 -1.66 6.12 -17.81
N GLY A 126 -1.48 6.17 -16.48
CA GLY A 126 -2.54 6.52 -15.53
C GLY A 126 -3.31 5.31 -14.96
N ASP A 127 -3.10 4.11 -15.49
CA ASP A 127 -3.59 2.89 -14.83
C ASP A 127 -2.91 2.72 -13.46
N ILE A 128 -3.70 2.23 -12.50
CA ILE A 128 -3.25 1.83 -11.16
C ILE A 128 -3.24 0.30 -11.12
N VAL A 129 -2.05 -0.29 -11.08
CA VAL A 129 -1.87 -1.75 -11.16
C VAL A 129 -1.86 -2.34 -9.76
N MET A 130 -2.71 -3.32 -9.48
CA MET A 130 -2.82 -4.02 -8.20
C MET A 130 -2.42 -5.49 -8.40
N LEU A 131 -1.32 -5.90 -7.76
CA LEU A 131 -0.84 -7.27 -7.76
C LEU A 131 -1.62 -8.08 -6.73
N TRP A 132 -2.41 -9.04 -7.19
CA TRP A 132 -3.20 -9.92 -6.33
C TRP A 132 -2.41 -11.20 -6.06
N THR A 133 -1.82 -11.29 -4.88
CA THR A 133 -1.00 -12.42 -4.39
C THR A 133 -1.79 -13.35 -3.47
N GLY A 134 -2.89 -12.86 -2.90
CA GLY A 134 -3.72 -13.57 -1.91
C GLY A 134 -3.15 -13.50 -0.49
N ALA A 135 -2.10 -12.71 -0.26
CA ALA A 135 -1.46 -12.57 1.03
C ALA A 135 -2.34 -11.83 2.05
N ASP A 136 -3.34 -11.04 1.61
CA ASP A 136 -4.28 -10.35 2.49
C ASP A 136 -5.06 -11.29 3.41
N ALA A 137 -5.24 -12.56 3.00
CA ALA A 137 -5.84 -13.60 3.83
C ALA A 137 -5.03 -13.91 5.11
N LEU A 138 -3.75 -13.52 5.18
CA LEU A 138 -2.87 -13.72 6.32
C LEU A 138 -2.82 -12.50 7.26
N TRP A 139 -3.46 -11.39 6.89
CA TRP A 139 -3.52 -10.19 7.71
C TRP A 139 -4.09 -10.49 9.11
N GLY A 140 -3.42 -9.99 10.15
CA GLY A 140 -3.68 -10.34 11.54
C GLY A 140 -2.72 -11.40 12.12
N SER A 141 -1.87 -12.01 11.29
CA SER A 141 -0.89 -13.03 11.68
C SER A 141 0.54 -12.65 11.31
N ALA A 142 1.52 -13.28 11.97
CA ALA A 142 2.94 -13.09 11.67
C ALA A 142 3.34 -13.68 10.29
N ASP A 143 2.55 -14.62 9.76
CA ASP A 143 2.79 -15.19 8.44
C ASP A 143 2.66 -14.13 7.33
N TYR A 144 1.88 -13.06 7.56
CA TYR A 144 1.78 -11.93 6.62
C TYR A 144 3.14 -11.28 6.33
N LEU A 145 4.08 -11.33 7.28
CA LEU A 145 5.42 -10.76 7.14
C LEU A 145 6.36 -11.61 6.26
N THR A 146 6.01 -12.86 5.98
CA THR A 146 6.93 -13.82 5.35
C THR A 146 6.34 -14.67 4.23
N LYS A 147 5.02 -14.81 4.16
CA LYS A 147 4.34 -15.77 3.27
C LYS A 147 3.70 -15.09 2.06
N TYR A 148 4.51 -14.40 1.27
CA TYR A 148 4.06 -13.73 0.05
C TYR A 148 5.18 -13.64 -1.00
N PRO A 149 4.85 -13.56 -2.31
CA PRO A 149 5.80 -13.24 -3.37
C PRO A 149 6.00 -11.72 -3.49
N GLY A 150 7.13 -11.28 -4.03
CA GLY A 150 7.43 -9.85 -4.23
C GLY A 150 7.80 -9.51 -5.66
N LEU A 151 7.51 -8.29 -6.10
CA LEU A 151 7.84 -7.79 -7.43
C LEU A 151 9.35 -7.68 -7.62
N THR A 152 9.86 -8.17 -8.76
CA THR A 152 11.28 -8.02 -9.09
C THR A 152 11.57 -6.60 -9.59
N GLY A 153 12.84 -6.18 -9.56
CA GLY A 153 13.25 -4.90 -10.13
C GLY A 153 12.93 -4.80 -11.62
N GLU A 154 13.08 -5.89 -12.37
CA GLU A 154 12.70 -5.96 -13.79
C GLU A 154 11.17 -5.88 -13.98
N GLY A 155 10.39 -6.52 -13.11
CA GLY A 155 8.93 -6.41 -13.11
C GLY A 155 8.46 -4.98 -12.82
N THR A 156 9.12 -4.31 -11.85
CA THR A 156 8.91 -2.90 -11.52
C THR A 156 9.20 -2.02 -12.74
N ALA A 157 10.38 -2.21 -13.35
CA ALA A 157 10.77 -1.47 -14.55
C ALA A 157 9.77 -1.66 -15.70
N PHE A 158 9.33 -2.89 -15.94
CA PHE A 158 8.34 -3.19 -16.97
C PHE A 158 7.03 -2.40 -16.79
N LEU A 159 6.49 -2.33 -15.57
CA LEU A 159 5.28 -1.56 -15.29
C LEU A 159 5.53 -0.05 -15.40
N VAL A 160 6.58 0.47 -14.75
CA VAL A 160 6.85 1.91 -14.70
C VAL A 160 7.20 2.49 -16.08
N GLU A 161 7.96 1.74 -16.90
CA GLU A 161 8.27 2.12 -18.28
C GLU A 161 7.04 2.03 -19.21
N SER A 162 6.01 1.28 -18.83
CA SER A 162 4.70 1.27 -19.52
C SER A 162 3.82 2.47 -19.16
N GLY A 163 4.31 3.40 -18.34
CA GLY A 163 3.60 4.61 -17.94
C GLY A 163 2.84 4.51 -16.62
N ILE A 164 2.95 3.37 -15.93
CA ILE A 164 2.33 3.18 -14.61
C ILE A 164 3.05 4.05 -13.57
N ARG A 165 2.26 4.67 -12.68
CA ARG A 165 2.78 5.52 -11.60
C ARG A 165 2.38 5.07 -10.21
N ALA A 166 1.38 4.21 -10.07
CA ALA A 166 1.02 3.58 -8.80
C ALA A 166 0.92 2.06 -8.98
N ILE A 167 1.66 1.33 -8.17
CA ILE A 167 1.66 -0.13 -8.14
C ILE A 167 1.29 -0.56 -6.73
N GLY A 168 0.19 -1.28 -6.58
CA GLY A 168 -0.24 -1.85 -5.33
C GLY A 168 -0.04 -3.35 -5.22
N ILE A 169 0.04 -3.84 -3.99
CA ILE A 169 0.15 -5.25 -3.65
C ILE A 169 -0.63 -5.55 -2.38
N ASP A 170 -1.24 -6.74 -2.31
CA ASP A 170 -1.98 -7.22 -1.14
C ASP A 170 -1.12 -7.96 -0.12
N ALA A 171 0.18 -7.67 -0.13
CA ALA A 171 1.18 -8.24 0.75
C ALA A 171 1.81 -7.17 1.65
N TRP A 172 2.65 -7.60 2.59
CA TRP A 172 3.28 -6.70 3.56
C TRP A 172 4.10 -5.57 2.90
N GLY A 173 4.79 -5.89 1.81
CA GLY A 173 5.41 -4.89 0.94
C GLY A 173 5.55 -5.37 -0.51
N LEU A 174 5.95 -4.46 -1.42
CA LEU A 174 6.05 -4.74 -2.85
C LEU A 174 7.23 -5.63 -3.20
N ASP A 175 8.33 -5.51 -2.46
CA ASP A 175 9.47 -6.40 -2.56
C ASP A 175 9.22 -7.75 -1.88
N ARG A 176 10.10 -8.74 -2.11
CA ARG A 176 10.00 -10.05 -1.43
C ARG A 176 10.14 -9.89 0.09
N PRO A 177 9.73 -10.88 0.90
CA PRO A 177 9.96 -10.86 2.34
C PRO A 177 11.40 -10.48 2.69
N MET A 178 11.55 -9.60 3.68
CA MET A 178 12.84 -9.06 4.11
C MET A 178 13.85 -10.19 4.43
N GLU A 179 13.38 -11.22 5.13
CA GLU A 179 14.20 -12.39 5.48
C GLU A 179 14.73 -13.09 4.22
N SER A 180 13.87 -13.37 3.24
CA SER A 180 14.25 -14.02 1.98
C SER A 180 15.30 -13.22 1.21
N MET A 181 15.15 -11.89 1.14
CA MET A 181 16.14 -11.03 0.46
C MET A 181 17.49 -11.01 1.19
N ILE A 182 17.47 -10.90 2.52
CA ILE A 182 18.69 -10.84 3.34
C ILE A 182 19.44 -12.18 3.30
N GLU A 183 18.73 -13.31 3.39
CA GLU A 183 19.31 -14.64 3.29
C GLU A 183 19.96 -14.87 1.93
N GLU A 184 19.27 -14.51 0.85
CA GLU A 184 19.83 -14.60 -0.49
C GLU A 184 21.06 -13.72 -0.68
N TYR A 185 21.02 -12.48 -0.16
CA TYR A 185 22.17 -11.58 -0.16
C TYR A 185 23.36 -12.19 0.58
N ARG A 186 23.14 -12.70 1.80
CA ARG A 186 24.22 -13.34 2.59
C ARG A 186 24.81 -14.56 1.89
N ARG A 187 24.00 -15.31 1.14
CA ARG A 187 24.43 -16.49 0.39
C ARG A 187 25.21 -16.13 -0.88
N THR A 188 24.81 -15.08 -1.59
CA THR A 188 25.31 -14.77 -2.95
C THR A 188 26.28 -13.60 -3.00
N GLY A 189 26.19 -12.68 -2.05
CA GLY A 189 26.86 -11.37 -2.09
C GLY A 189 26.26 -10.39 -3.11
N ASP A 190 25.14 -10.73 -3.76
CA ASP A 190 24.53 -9.90 -4.79
C ASP A 190 23.66 -8.79 -4.19
N ASN A 191 24.11 -7.55 -4.27
CA ASN A 191 23.35 -6.39 -3.77
C ASN A 191 22.01 -6.19 -4.52
N ALA A 192 21.87 -6.70 -5.75
CA ALA A 192 20.68 -6.48 -6.57
C ALA A 192 19.42 -7.16 -6.00
N VAL A 193 19.56 -8.08 -5.04
CA VAL A 193 18.43 -8.77 -4.41
C VAL A 193 17.79 -7.98 -3.27
N LEU A 194 18.43 -6.89 -2.83
CA LEU A 194 18.00 -6.08 -1.68
C LEU A 194 17.05 -4.96 -2.13
N TRP A 195 15.76 -5.13 -1.82
CA TRP A 195 14.68 -4.19 -2.14
C TRP A 195 14.66 -3.69 -3.60
N PRO A 196 14.73 -4.59 -4.60
CA PRO A 196 14.86 -4.19 -5.99
C PRO A 196 13.73 -3.28 -6.50
N ALA A 197 12.49 -3.44 -6.04
CA ALA A 197 11.38 -2.57 -6.42
C ALA A 197 11.55 -1.16 -5.86
N HIS A 198 11.83 -1.03 -4.55
CA HIS A 198 12.11 0.28 -3.94
C HIS A 198 13.31 0.96 -4.60
N ILE A 199 14.43 0.24 -4.76
CA ILE A 199 15.66 0.81 -5.31
C ILE A 199 15.47 1.27 -6.76
N TYR A 200 14.65 0.57 -7.57
CA TYR A 200 14.30 1.04 -8.91
C TYR A 200 13.62 2.42 -8.90
N GLY A 201 12.89 2.74 -7.83
CA GLY A 201 12.26 4.06 -7.63
C GLY A 201 13.23 5.23 -7.60
N ARG A 202 14.54 4.99 -7.44
CA ARG A 202 15.60 6.00 -7.60
C ARG A 202 15.89 6.33 -9.08
N THR A 203 15.54 5.44 -10.00
CA THR A 203 15.73 5.63 -11.44
C THR A 203 14.53 6.33 -12.07
N ARG A 204 13.31 5.96 -11.70
CA ARG A 204 12.06 6.54 -12.19
C ARG A 204 11.07 6.70 -11.03
N GLU A 205 10.44 7.87 -10.96
CA GLU A 205 9.41 8.14 -9.94
C GLU A 205 8.16 7.30 -10.19
N TYR A 206 7.72 6.61 -9.15
CA TYR A 206 6.43 5.92 -9.04
C TYR A 206 6.07 5.80 -7.55
N LEU A 207 4.91 5.22 -7.26
CA LEU A 207 4.34 5.04 -5.93
C LEU A 207 4.12 3.55 -5.67
N GLN A 208 4.39 3.12 -4.44
CA GLN A 208 4.05 1.78 -3.98
C GLN A 208 2.85 1.86 -3.04
N LEU A 209 1.86 1.02 -3.27
CA LEU A 209 0.64 0.92 -2.48
C LEU A 209 0.64 -0.43 -1.74
N GLU A 210 1.16 -0.45 -0.53
CA GLU A 210 1.37 -1.69 0.20
C GLU A 210 0.21 -2.01 1.13
N LYS A 211 0.06 -3.30 1.44
CA LYS A 211 -0.99 -3.82 2.34
C LYS A 211 -2.40 -3.45 1.88
N VAL A 212 -2.65 -3.49 0.57
CA VAL A 212 -4.01 -3.43 0.05
C VAL A 212 -4.72 -4.75 0.38
N ALA A 213 -6.04 -4.77 0.35
CA ALA A 213 -6.81 -5.96 0.72
C ALA A 213 -8.06 -6.09 -0.14
N ASN A 214 -8.77 -7.20 0.01
CA ASN A 214 -10.08 -7.43 -0.61
C ASN A 214 -10.06 -7.31 -2.14
N LEU A 215 -8.92 -7.54 -2.79
CA LEU A 215 -8.82 -7.47 -4.25
C LEU A 215 -9.77 -8.47 -4.92
N GLY A 216 -10.05 -9.60 -4.26
CA GLY A 216 -11.05 -10.59 -4.70
C GLY A 216 -12.51 -10.10 -4.69
N ALA A 217 -12.83 -9.02 -3.97
CA ALA A 217 -14.17 -8.44 -3.90
C ALA A 217 -14.50 -7.54 -5.11
N LEU A 218 -13.51 -7.19 -5.92
CA LEU A 218 -13.69 -6.48 -7.18
C LEU A 218 -14.36 -7.40 -8.21
N PRO A 219 -15.30 -6.89 -9.03
CA PRO A 219 -16.11 -7.71 -9.93
C PRO A 219 -15.32 -8.31 -11.11
N GLY A 220 -14.13 -7.80 -11.39
CA GLY A 220 -13.28 -8.23 -12.49
C GLY A 220 -11.85 -7.75 -12.32
N ALA A 221 -11.00 -8.10 -13.30
CA ALA A 221 -9.64 -7.59 -13.36
C ALA A 221 -9.55 -6.12 -13.79
N THR A 222 -10.61 -5.61 -14.43
CA THR A 222 -10.78 -4.22 -14.87
C THR A 222 -12.23 -3.80 -14.68
N GLY A 223 -12.60 -2.58 -15.12
CA GLY A 223 -13.96 -2.05 -15.01
C GLY A 223 -14.25 -1.37 -13.68
N PHE A 224 -13.21 -0.89 -13.01
CA PHE A 224 -13.30 -0.11 -11.79
C PHE A 224 -12.25 1.01 -11.80
N THR A 225 -12.53 2.09 -11.09
CA THR A 225 -11.56 3.16 -10.81
C THR A 225 -10.97 2.94 -9.42
N VAL A 226 -9.71 3.27 -9.22
CA VAL A 226 -9.08 3.28 -7.90
C VAL A 226 -8.88 4.72 -7.45
N ALA A 227 -9.24 5.00 -6.21
CA ALA A 227 -8.85 6.21 -5.48
C ALA A 227 -7.96 5.79 -4.29
N CYS A 228 -6.76 6.36 -4.20
CA CYS A 228 -5.77 5.99 -3.19
C CYS A 228 -5.00 7.20 -2.62
N PHE A 229 -5.66 8.36 -2.50
CA PHE A 229 -5.05 9.58 -1.98
C PHE A 229 -4.42 9.38 -0.59
N PRO A 230 -3.11 9.64 -0.42
CA PRO A 230 -2.45 9.49 0.87
C PRO A 230 -2.72 10.69 1.79
N VAL A 231 -2.61 10.46 3.09
CA VAL A 231 -2.49 11.55 4.08
C VAL A 231 -1.20 12.32 3.80
N ALA A 232 -1.30 13.64 3.65
CA ALA A 232 -0.18 14.52 3.38
C ALA A 232 0.65 14.78 4.67
N VAL A 233 1.55 13.86 5.00
CA VAL A 233 2.51 14.03 6.10
C VAL A 233 3.73 14.79 5.58
N GLY A 234 3.88 16.04 6.00
CA GLY A 234 4.89 16.97 5.47
C GLY A 234 6.32 16.43 5.53
N GLY A 235 6.98 16.31 4.36
CA GLY A 235 8.37 15.88 4.25
C GLY A 235 8.60 14.39 4.54
N ALA A 236 7.54 13.58 4.62
CA ALA A 236 7.65 12.15 4.89
C ALA A 236 7.81 11.32 3.60
N GLY A 237 8.43 10.14 3.73
CA GLY A 237 8.56 9.18 2.64
C GLY A 237 7.27 8.42 2.30
N ALA A 238 6.27 8.43 3.19
CA ALA A 238 5.03 7.69 3.02
C ALA A 238 3.87 8.35 3.77
N GLY A 239 2.65 7.90 3.46
CA GLY A 239 1.44 8.30 4.16
C GLY A 239 0.34 7.26 4.05
N TRP A 240 -0.49 7.16 5.09
CA TRP A 240 -1.62 6.23 5.14
C TRP A 240 -2.64 6.57 4.06
N THR A 241 -3.35 5.56 3.58
CA THR A 241 -4.39 5.77 2.56
C THR A 241 -5.57 4.84 2.78
N ARG A 242 -6.77 5.33 2.48
CA ARG A 242 -7.95 4.48 2.32
C ARG A 242 -8.13 4.23 0.83
N VAL A 243 -7.68 3.08 0.38
CA VAL A 243 -7.76 2.65 -1.01
C VAL A 243 -9.18 2.16 -1.29
N VAL A 244 -9.82 2.72 -2.31
CA VAL A 244 -11.20 2.41 -2.67
C VAL A 244 -11.28 2.05 -4.15
N GLY A 245 -11.85 0.88 -4.44
CA GLY A 245 -12.34 0.52 -5.77
C GLY A 245 -13.74 1.11 -5.98
N ILE A 246 -13.90 1.91 -7.03
CA ILE A 246 -15.15 2.60 -7.38
C ILE A 246 -15.75 1.87 -8.58
N LEU A 247 -16.95 1.34 -8.39
CA LEU A 247 -17.72 0.65 -9.43
C LEU A 247 -18.83 1.59 -9.87
N ASP A 248 -18.76 2.02 -11.13
CA ASP A 248 -19.86 2.75 -11.74
C ASP A 248 -21.08 1.82 -11.85
N GLY A 249 -22.24 2.34 -11.44
CA GLY A 249 -23.48 1.61 -11.64
C GLY A 249 -23.85 1.55 -13.13
N PRO A 250 -24.68 0.60 -13.55
CA PRO A 250 -25.40 0.72 -14.81
C PRO A 250 -26.28 2.00 -14.83
#